data_AF-A0A369GYS2-F1
#
_entry.id   AF-A0A369GYS2-F1
#
_cell.length_a   1.000
_cell.length_b   1.000
_cell.length_c   1.000
_cell.angle_alpha   90.00
_cell.angle_beta   90.00
_cell.angle_gamma   90.00
#
_symmetry.space_group_name_H-M   'P 1'
#
loop_
_entity.id
_entity.type
_entity.pdbx_description
1 polymer ?
#
loop_
_entity_poly.entity_id
_entity_poly.type
_entity_poly.pdbx_seq_one_letter_code
_entity_poly.pdbx_strand_id
1 'polypeptide(L)'
;MQILLSLTIAILLHALTATCHEYDGSCIFKGHKCKWRGRLYRGFCTRSLAIRVDRDPYPQRVATTRYLKKSDICKERSDGVNPGNDCCRAYGKPCVMGYQELWCERFPLQERRIYGVPHNSETCSYQDRVCQWYGNALSCGGSEFSGMEWNRYNDYQRQLVLSTEEASLSVICSRRGMANPGEECCRREKYGGGCLFGYKRLWCY
;
A
#
# COMPACT_ATOMS: atom_id res chain seq x y z
N MET A 1 -35.73 29.26 48.38
CA MET A 1 -35.57 29.62 46.95
C MET A 1 -34.13 29.30 46.52
N GLN A 2 -33.75 28.01 46.51
CA GLN A 2 -32.34 27.59 46.35
C GLN A 2 -32.18 26.21 45.68
N ILE A 3 -33.27 25.64 45.14
CA ILE A 3 -33.30 24.27 44.59
C ILE A 3 -33.36 24.26 43.05
N LEU A 4 -33.59 25.42 42.42
CA LEU A 4 -33.78 25.52 40.96
C LEU A 4 -32.50 25.77 40.14
N LEU A 5 -31.34 26.03 40.77
CA LEU A 5 -30.08 26.28 40.04
C LEU A 5 -29.25 25.02 39.75
N SER A 6 -29.52 23.89 40.42
CA SER A 6 -28.68 22.69 40.29
C SER A 6 -29.09 21.77 39.14
N LEU A 7 -30.29 21.95 38.57
CA LEU A 7 -30.80 21.07 37.49
C LEU A 7 -30.36 21.50 36.08
N THR A 8 -30.04 22.77 35.86
CA THR A 8 -29.63 23.26 34.52
C THR A 8 -28.19 22.90 34.16
N ILE A 9 -27.32 22.65 35.14
CA ILE A 9 -25.92 22.26 34.89
C ILE A 9 -25.81 20.77 34.52
N ALA A 10 -26.71 19.91 35.00
CA ALA A 10 -26.66 18.47 34.71
C ALA A 10 -27.07 18.13 33.27
N ILE A 11 -27.91 18.95 32.62
CA ILE A 11 -28.38 18.69 31.25
C ILE A 11 -27.38 19.20 30.20
N LEU A 12 -26.57 20.21 30.53
CA LEU A 12 -25.52 20.73 29.64
C LEU A 12 -24.26 19.85 29.57
N LEU A 13 -24.05 18.93 30.52
CA LEU A 13 -22.93 17.98 30.47
C LEU A 13 -23.22 16.68 29.69
N HIS A 14 -24.47 16.42 29.29
CA HIS A 14 -24.82 15.20 28.55
C HIS A 14 -24.77 15.36 27.01
N ALA A 15 -24.40 16.53 26.49
CA ALA A 15 -24.43 16.83 25.05
C ALA A 15 -23.05 16.89 24.36
N LEU A 16 -21.98 16.37 24.97
CA LEU A 16 -20.63 16.39 24.38
C LEU A 16 -19.87 15.05 24.46
N THR A 17 -20.56 13.93 24.62
CA THR A 17 -20.01 12.62 24.21
C THR A 17 -20.52 12.27 22.82
N ALA A 18 -20.34 13.20 21.87
CA ALA A 18 -20.15 12.77 20.49
C ALA A 18 -18.87 11.93 20.50
N THR A 19 -19.03 10.62 20.68
CA THR A 19 -17.99 9.64 20.45
C THR A 19 -17.50 9.93 19.04
N CYS A 20 -16.37 10.61 18.91
CA CYS A 20 -15.59 10.63 17.69
C CYS A 20 -15.44 9.16 17.32
N HIS A 21 -16.25 8.69 16.36
CA HIS A 21 -16.20 7.33 15.87
C HIS A 21 -14.77 7.14 15.42
N GLU A 22 -14.01 6.42 16.23
CA GLU A 22 -12.57 6.36 16.12
C GLU A 22 -12.30 5.51 14.89
N TYR A 23 -12.06 6.18 13.76
CA TYR A 23 -11.83 5.51 12.48
C TYR A 23 -10.50 4.75 12.59
N ASP A 24 -10.58 3.46 12.90
CA ASP A 24 -9.44 2.54 12.95
C ASP A 24 -8.83 2.26 11.55
N GLY A 25 -9.39 2.85 10.49
CA GLY A 25 -8.89 2.69 9.12
C GLY A 25 -9.29 1.37 8.46
N SER A 26 -10.10 0.55 9.14
CA SER A 26 -10.49 -0.79 8.70
C SER A 26 -11.70 -0.76 7.75
N CYS A 27 -11.73 -1.62 6.74
CA CYS A 27 -12.82 -1.76 5.76
C CYS A 27 -12.87 -3.17 5.16
N ILE A 28 -13.88 -3.45 4.34
CA ILE A 28 -14.01 -4.68 3.56
C ILE A 28 -13.84 -4.40 2.08
N PHE A 29 -12.90 -5.10 1.42
CA PHE A 29 -12.73 -5.06 -0.03
C PHE A 29 -12.81 -6.48 -0.59
N LYS A 30 -13.71 -6.70 -1.56
CA LYS A 30 -13.98 -8.03 -2.16
C LYS A 30 -14.23 -9.15 -1.13
N GLY A 31 -14.82 -8.83 0.03
CA GLY A 31 -15.08 -9.80 1.11
C GLY A 31 -13.90 -10.03 2.06
N HIS A 32 -12.77 -9.35 1.88
CA HIS A 32 -11.58 -9.48 2.71
C HIS A 32 -11.37 -8.26 3.58
N LYS A 33 -10.85 -8.46 4.79
CA LYS A 33 -10.56 -7.33 5.69
C LYS A 33 -9.37 -6.56 5.15
N CYS A 34 -9.47 -5.25 5.22
CA CYS A 34 -8.41 -4.34 4.85
C CYS A 34 -8.26 -3.24 5.88
N LYS A 35 -7.08 -2.61 5.88
CA LYS A 35 -6.75 -1.53 6.80
C LYS A 35 -5.88 -0.48 6.11
N TRP A 36 -6.31 0.77 6.19
CA TRP A 36 -5.49 1.92 5.86
C TRP A 36 -4.44 2.14 6.94
N ARG A 37 -3.20 2.33 6.50
CA ARG A 37 -2.06 2.52 7.39
C ARG A 37 -1.17 3.64 6.85
N GLY A 38 -0.80 4.56 7.74
CA GLY A 38 0.17 5.60 7.43
C GLY A 38 1.56 5.01 7.20
N ARG A 39 2.20 5.40 6.11
CA ARG A 39 3.62 5.19 5.88
C ARG A 39 4.33 6.53 5.88
N LEU A 40 5.51 6.53 6.48
CA LEU A 40 5.94 7.71 7.17
C LEU A 40 7.42 7.96 7.05
N TYR A 41 7.75 9.13 6.53
CA TYR A 41 9.02 9.80 6.79
C TYR A 41 8.83 10.65 8.08
N ARG A 42 8.87 10.01 9.27
CA ARG A 42 8.91 10.65 10.63
C ARG A 42 7.65 11.32 11.28
N GLY A 43 6.51 10.64 11.54
CA GLY A 43 5.26 11.17 12.21
C GLY A 43 3.86 10.57 11.83
N PHE A 44 3.14 9.88 12.74
CA PHE A 44 1.96 9.04 12.42
C PHE A 44 0.72 9.81 11.86
N CYS A 45 0.22 9.44 10.67
CA CYS A 45 -1.03 9.97 10.11
C CYS A 45 -2.30 9.27 10.61
N THR A 46 -2.16 8.02 11.06
CA THR A 46 -3.20 7.17 11.63
C THR A 46 -2.73 6.72 13.01
N ARG A 47 -3.63 6.51 13.98
CA ARG A 47 -3.26 5.83 15.25
C ARG A 47 -2.73 4.41 15.00
N SER A 48 -3.08 3.82 13.86
CA SER A 48 -2.46 2.60 13.34
C SER A 48 -0.96 2.83 13.10
N LEU A 49 -0.12 2.10 13.84
CA LEU A 49 1.34 2.14 13.71
C LEU A 49 1.78 1.89 12.26
N ALA A 50 2.90 2.49 11.87
CA ALA A 50 3.57 2.24 10.60
C ALA A 50 3.85 0.73 10.44
N ILE A 51 3.72 0.25 9.21
CA ILE A 51 3.81 -1.19 8.92
C ILE A 51 5.22 -1.71 9.17
N ARG A 52 5.32 -2.65 10.12
CA ARG A 52 6.40 -3.63 10.19
C ARG A 52 6.03 -4.77 9.25
N VAL A 53 6.45 -4.64 7.99
CA VAL A 53 6.06 -5.54 6.87
C VAL A 53 6.45 -7.00 7.15
N ASP A 54 7.38 -7.24 8.08
CA ASP A 54 7.81 -8.55 8.54
C ASP A 54 6.76 -9.34 9.35
N ARG A 55 5.68 -8.69 9.82
CA ARG A 55 4.61 -9.33 10.63
C ARG A 55 3.19 -8.93 10.23
N ASP A 56 2.98 -8.37 9.05
CA ASP A 56 1.68 -7.82 8.67
C ASP A 56 0.70 -8.92 8.21
N PRO A 57 -0.46 -9.11 8.86
CA PRO A 57 -1.49 -10.06 8.41
C PRO A 57 -2.19 -9.62 7.12
N TYR A 58 -1.91 -8.42 6.62
CA TYR A 58 -2.44 -7.87 5.38
C TYR A 58 -1.33 -7.85 4.31
N PRO A 59 -1.04 -8.96 3.60
CA PRO A 59 0.10 -9.05 2.68
C PRO A 59 -0.08 -8.26 1.39
N GLN A 60 -1.30 -7.84 1.08
CA GLN A 60 -1.64 -7.33 -0.23
C GLN A 60 -1.97 -5.84 -0.18
N ARG A 61 -1.09 -5.02 -0.75
CA ARG A 61 -1.33 -3.60 -0.92
C ARG A 61 -2.29 -3.37 -2.08
N VAL A 62 -3.45 -2.77 -1.78
CA VAL A 62 -4.52 -2.52 -2.75
C VAL A 62 -4.54 -1.07 -3.21
N ALA A 63 -4.28 -0.12 -2.32
CA ALA A 63 -4.27 1.32 -2.62
C ALA A 63 -3.09 2.06 -1.98
N THR A 64 -2.62 3.16 -2.59
CA THR A 64 -1.70 4.10 -1.93
C THR A 64 -1.95 5.53 -2.34
N THR A 65 -1.90 6.45 -1.37
CA THR A 65 -1.96 7.89 -1.62
C THR A 65 -0.61 8.54 -1.90
N ARG A 66 0.46 7.74 -2.03
CA ARG A 66 1.78 8.25 -2.41
C ARG A 66 1.78 8.90 -3.79
N TYR A 67 1.07 8.28 -4.72
CA TYR A 67 1.11 8.65 -6.14
C TYR A 67 -0.22 9.20 -6.65
N LEU A 68 -1.35 8.82 -6.04
CA LEU A 68 -2.69 9.28 -6.39
C LEU A 68 -3.36 9.94 -5.21
N LYS A 69 -4.16 10.99 -5.46
CA LYS A 69 -5.00 11.56 -4.39
C LYS A 69 -6.11 10.57 -4.04
N LYS A 70 -6.59 10.62 -2.79
CA LYS A 70 -7.77 9.84 -2.35
C LYS A 70 -8.95 10.01 -3.32
N SER A 71 -9.20 11.24 -3.76
CA SER A 71 -10.27 11.56 -4.72
C SER A 71 -10.13 10.80 -6.02
N ASP A 72 -8.90 10.54 -6.48
CA ASP A 72 -8.66 9.83 -7.72
C ASP A 72 -8.75 8.33 -7.52
N ILE A 73 -8.22 7.80 -6.42
CA ILE A 73 -8.36 6.39 -6.03
C ILE A 73 -9.83 5.98 -5.94
N CYS A 74 -10.66 6.84 -5.36
CA CYS A 74 -12.08 6.57 -5.09
C CYS A 74 -13.04 6.86 -6.27
N LYS A 75 -12.54 7.27 -7.44
CA LYS A 75 -13.35 7.38 -8.67
C LYS A 75 -13.57 6.00 -9.29
N GLU A 76 -14.67 5.84 -10.04
CA GLU A 76 -14.99 4.57 -10.72
C GLU A 76 -13.89 4.10 -11.70
N ARG A 77 -13.15 5.04 -12.30
CA ARG A 77 -11.99 4.76 -13.17
C ARG A 77 -10.74 5.41 -12.56
N SER A 78 -9.94 4.62 -11.85
CA SER A 78 -8.65 5.04 -11.30
C SER A 78 -7.54 4.10 -11.76
N ASP A 79 -6.31 4.60 -11.83
CA ASP A 79 -5.16 3.79 -12.29
C ASP A 79 -4.81 2.67 -11.29
N GLY A 80 -5.31 2.77 -10.06
CA GLY A 80 -5.07 1.77 -9.03
C GLY A 80 -6.29 1.62 -8.15
N VAL A 81 -7.10 0.63 -8.51
CA VAL A 81 -8.14 -0.01 -7.68
C VAL A 81 -8.99 0.96 -6.92
N ASN A 82 -10.17 1.27 -7.44
CA ASN A 82 -11.20 1.79 -6.56
C ASN A 82 -11.48 0.72 -5.49
N PRO A 83 -11.14 0.96 -4.20
CA PRO A 83 -11.31 -0.04 -3.17
C PRO A 83 -12.77 -0.10 -2.69
N GLY A 84 -13.67 0.61 -3.36
CA GLY A 84 -15.08 0.72 -3.03
C GLY A 84 -15.37 1.79 -1.99
N ASN A 85 -16.65 2.15 -1.91
CA ASN A 85 -17.14 3.19 -1.00
C ASN A 85 -16.80 2.89 0.46
N ASP A 86 -16.76 1.61 0.85
CA ASP A 86 -16.44 1.24 2.23
C ASP A 86 -15.01 1.64 2.61
N CYS A 87 -14.02 1.20 1.82
CA CYS A 87 -12.63 1.57 2.05
C CYS A 87 -12.34 3.05 1.80
N CYS A 88 -13.05 3.70 0.89
CA CYS A 88 -12.94 5.15 0.67
C CYS A 88 -13.43 5.97 1.87
N ARG A 89 -14.46 5.50 2.59
CA ARG A 89 -14.89 6.11 3.86
C ARG A 89 -13.87 5.81 4.97
N ALA A 90 -13.35 4.58 5.01
CA ALA A 90 -12.38 4.13 6.01
C ALA A 90 -11.04 4.89 6.02
N TYR A 91 -10.64 5.54 4.92
CA TYR A 91 -9.38 6.29 4.83
C TYR A 91 -9.16 7.30 5.98
N GLY A 92 -10.25 7.87 6.53
CA GLY A 92 -10.16 8.83 7.62
C GLY A 92 -9.48 10.15 7.21
N LYS A 93 -8.67 10.71 8.12
CA LYS A 93 -7.98 12.00 7.91
C LYS A 93 -6.72 11.82 7.05
N PRO A 94 -6.44 12.74 6.11
CA PRO A 94 -5.21 12.68 5.32
C PRO A 94 -3.96 12.89 6.19
N CYS A 95 -2.85 12.32 5.73
CA CYS A 95 -1.53 12.62 6.26
C CYS A 95 -1.18 14.10 6.07
N VAL A 96 -0.72 14.78 7.12
CA VAL A 96 -0.06 16.10 6.99
C VAL A 96 1.29 15.94 6.30
N MET A 97 2.03 14.88 6.63
CA MET A 97 3.28 14.49 5.96
C MET A 97 3.27 12.97 5.73
N GLY A 98 3.74 12.54 4.55
CA GLY A 98 3.73 11.13 4.14
C GLY A 98 2.48 10.75 3.35
N TYR A 99 2.13 9.46 3.39
CA TYR A 99 1.00 8.91 2.65
C TYR A 99 0.40 7.72 3.40
N GLN A 100 -0.77 7.25 2.98
CA GLN A 100 -1.36 6.03 3.50
C GLN A 100 -1.41 4.97 2.42
N GLU A 101 -1.37 3.72 2.85
CA GLU A 101 -1.53 2.54 2.02
C GLU A 101 -2.67 1.70 2.57
N LEU A 102 -3.51 1.17 1.69
CA LEU A 102 -4.55 0.22 2.02
C LEU A 102 -3.99 -1.18 1.84
N TRP A 103 -3.99 -1.97 2.90
CA TRP A 103 -3.51 -3.34 2.91
C TRP A 103 -4.65 -4.29 3.24
N CYS A 104 -4.76 -5.40 2.53
CA CYS A 104 -5.82 -6.39 2.66
C CYS A 104 -5.27 -7.77 3.04
N GLU A 105 -6.11 -8.58 3.70
CA GLU A 105 -5.89 -10.00 3.90
C GLU A 105 -5.61 -10.66 2.54
N ARG A 106 -4.87 -11.76 2.53
CA ARG A 106 -4.60 -12.48 1.28
C ARG A 106 -5.94 -12.95 0.70
N PHE A 107 -6.18 -12.63 -0.56
CA PHE A 107 -7.32 -13.16 -1.30
C PHE A 107 -6.87 -13.73 -2.63
N PRO A 108 -7.57 -14.77 -3.13
CA PRO A 108 -7.27 -15.32 -4.42
C PRO A 108 -7.47 -14.21 -5.46
N LEU A 109 -6.36 -13.77 -6.04
CA LEU A 109 -6.40 -13.09 -7.32
C LEU A 109 -6.79 -14.17 -8.33
N GLN A 110 -7.84 -13.95 -9.12
CA GLN A 110 -8.11 -14.85 -10.23
C GLN A 110 -6.83 -14.94 -11.06
N GLU A 111 -6.27 -16.14 -11.16
CA GLU A 111 -5.17 -16.44 -12.09
C GLU A 111 -5.68 -16.14 -13.49
N ARG A 112 -5.42 -14.93 -13.97
CA ARG A 112 -5.40 -14.74 -15.41
C ARG A 112 -4.09 -15.39 -15.84
N ARG A 113 -4.15 -16.44 -16.65
CA ARG A 113 -2.98 -16.87 -17.42
C ARG A 113 -2.48 -15.65 -18.17
N ILE A 114 -1.43 -15.02 -17.67
CA ILE A 114 -0.76 -13.96 -18.40
C ILE A 114 0.04 -14.68 -19.47
N TYR A 115 -0.61 -14.94 -20.59
CA TYR A 115 0.05 -15.46 -21.77
C TYR A 115 1.15 -14.47 -22.16
N GLY A 116 2.40 -14.93 -22.16
CA GLY A 116 3.54 -14.13 -22.63
C GLY A 116 4.37 -13.42 -21.57
N VAL A 117 4.29 -13.77 -20.28
CA VAL A 117 5.39 -13.46 -19.33
C VAL A 117 6.30 -14.68 -19.28
N PRO A 118 7.39 -14.70 -20.07
CA PRO A 118 8.31 -15.82 -20.00
C PRO A 118 8.97 -15.86 -18.60
N HIS A 119 8.93 -17.03 -17.96
CA HIS A 119 9.90 -17.35 -16.93
C HIS A 119 11.28 -17.45 -17.61
N ASN A 120 12.00 -16.34 -17.64
CA ASN A 120 13.28 -16.22 -18.31
C ASN A 120 14.36 -15.79 -17.29
N SER A 121 15.54 -15.47 -17.80
CA SER A 121 16.66 -15.03 -16.97
C SER A 121 16.36 -13.77 -16.15
N GLU A 122 15.36 -12.95 -16.50
CA GLU A 122 15.08 -11.64 -15.88
C GLU A 122 13.92 -11.68 -14.87
N THR A 123 13.12 -12.74 -14.85
CA THR A 123 12.01 -12.89 -13.91
C THR A 123 12.40 -13.74 -12.70
N CYS A 124 11.75 -13.50 -11.55
CA CYS A 124 11.95 -14.22 -10.30
C CYS A 124 10.61 -14.52 -9.61
N SER A 125 10.60 -15.39 -8.61
CA SER A 125 9.38 -15.77 -7.89
C SER A 125 9.29 -15.06 -6.53
N TYR A 126 8.14 -14.45 -6.24
CA TYR A 126 7.87 -13.84 -4.92
C TYR A 126 6.40 -13.97 -4.53
N GLN A 127 6.14 -14.63 -3.39
CA GLN A 127 4.78 -14.92 -2.89
C GLN A 127 3.88 -15.60 -3.93
N ASP A 128 4.41 -16.64 -4.59
CA ASP A 128 3.72 -17.43 -5.63
C ASP A 128 3.38 -16.63 -6.91
N ARG A 129 4.04 -15.47 -7.09
CA ARG A 129 3.90 -14.61 -8.27
C ARG A 129 5.19 -14.56 -9.05
N VAL A 130 5.06 -14.40 -10.36
CA VAL A 130 6.19 -14.05 -11.24
C VAL A 130 6.46 -12.57 -11.05
N CYS A 131 7.71 -12.17 -10.92
CA CYS A 131 8.09 -10.78 -10.69
C CYS A 131 9.30 -10.38 -11.53
N GLN A 132 9.43 -9.08 -11.81
CA GLN A 132 10.56 -8.53 -12.55
C GLN A 132 10.92 -7.14 -12.03
N TRP A 133 12.22 -6.85 -11.97
CA TRP A 133 12.75 -5.54 -11.62
C TRP A 133 12.80 -4.64 -12.85
N TYR A 134 12.20 -3.45 -12.73
CA TYR A 134 12.24 -2.41 -13.74
C TYR A 134 12.90 -1.14 -13.18
N GLY A 135 13.73 -0.49 -13.99
CA GLY A 135 14.22 0.85 -13.66
C GLY A 135 13.10 1.89 -13.71
N ASN A 136 13.23 2.97 -12.93
CA ASN A 136 12.36 4.15 -13.07
C ASN A 136 12.86 5.13 -14.14
N ALA A 137 14.01 4.86 -14.76
CA ALA A 137 14.66 5.68 -15.77
C ALA A 137 15.38 4.78 -16.77
N LEU A 138 15.52 5.24 -18.01
CA LEU A 138 16.19 4.50 -19.09
C LEU A 138 17.60 4.03 -18.69
N SER A 139 18.36 4.89 -18.01
CA SER A 139 19.71 4.59 -17.49
C SER A 139 19.74 3.54 -16.37
N CYS A 140 18.59 3.19 -15.81
CA CYS A 140 18.39 2.21 -14.74
C CYS A 140 17.74 0.90 -15.26
N GLY A 141 17.70 0.72 -16.59
CA GLY A 141 17.17 -0.47 -17.23
C GLY A 141 15.66 -0.55 -17.20
N GLY A 142 14.97 0.57 -17.46
CA GLY A 142 13.53 0.55 -17.73
C GLY A 142 12.88 1.93 -17.80
N SER A 143 11.90 2.06 -18.69
CA SER A 143 10.95 3.19 -18.73
C SER A 143 9.50 2.70 -18.84
N GLU A 144 9.28 1.40 -18.65
CA GLU A 144 8.01 0.71 -18.86
C GLU A 144 6.94 1.17 -17.88
N PHE A 145 7.36 1.74 -16.74
CA PHE A 145 6.49 2.29 -15.72
C PHE A 145 6.97 3.68 -15.34
N SER A 146 6.09 4.67 -15.50
CA SER A 146 6.35 6.00 -14.96
C SER A 146 6.54 5.91 -13.43
N GLY A 147 7.32 6.82 -12.85
CA GLY A 147 7.51 6.87 -11.39
C GLY A 147 6.21 7.01 -10.59
N MET A 148 5.12 7.46 -11.23
CA MET A 148 3.80 7.63 -10.64
C MET A 148 2.90 6.38 -10.78
N GLU A 149 3.20 5.47 -11.72
CA GLU A 149 2.46 4.22 -11.85
C GLU A 149 2.77 3.30 -10.67
N TRP A 150 1.77 2.81 -9.95
CA TRP A 150 1.99 1.92 -8.80
C TRP A 150 1.11 0.67 -8.81
N ASN A 151 0.10 0.63 -9.69
CA ASN A 151 -0.78 -0.50 -9.89
C ASN A 151 -1.46 -0.39 -11.27
N ARG A 152 -1.93 -1.51 -11.83
CA ARG A 152 -2.93 -1.55 -12.91
C ARG A 152 -3.98 -2.62 -12.59
N TYR A 153 -4.49 -2.59 -11.36
CA TYR A 153 -5.33 -3.67 -10.85
C TYR A 153 -6.77 -3.63 -11.37
N ASN A 154 -7.23 -2.53 -11.96
CA ASN A 154 -8.45 -2.55 -12.74
C ASN A 154 -8.35 -3.47 -13.98
N ASP A 155 -7.12 -3.75 -14.45
CA ASP A 155 -6.83 -4.73 -15.50
C ASP A 155 -6.20 -6.04 -14.98
N TYR A 156 -6.05 -6.20 -13.66
CA TYR A 156 -5.32 -7.30 -13.03
C TYR A 156 -3.88 -7.45 -13.56
N GLN A 157 -3.28 -6.34 -13.99
CA GLN A 157 -1.92 -6.30 -14.52
C GLN A 157 -0.98 -5.72 -13.46
N ARG A 158 0.11 -6.44 -13.20
CA ARG A 158 1.34 -6.04 -12.49
C ARG A 158 1.17 -5.15 -11.25
N GLN A 159 1.47 -5.68 -10.08
CA GLN A 159 1.50 -4.91 -8.83
C GLN A 159 2.92 -4.52 -8.47
N LEU A 160 3.14 -3.25 -8.13
CA LEU A 160 4.39 -2.83 -7.50
C LEU A 160 4.43 -3.40 -6.08
N VAL A 161 5.37 -4.29 -5.80
CA VAL A 161 5.49 -4.92 -4.47
C VAL A 161 6.64 -4.35 -3.66
N LEU A 162 7.74 -3.93 -4.31
CA LEU A 162 8.92 -3.35 -3.66
C LEU A 162 9.59 -2.30 -4.54
N SER A 163 10.40 -1.45 -3.92
CA SER A 163 11.21 -0.42 -4.60
C SER A 163 12.51 -0.23 -3.84
N THR A 164 13.60 0.03 -4.58
CA THR A 164 14.91 0.39 -4.00
C THR A 164 15.09 1.90 -3.82
N GLU A 165 14.02 2.69 -3.95
CA GLU A 165 14.03 4.14 -3.80
C GLU A 165 14.47 4.60 -2.40
N GLU A 166 14.03 3.88 -1.37
CA GLU A 166 14.26 4.25 0.04
C GLU A 166 15.34 3.38 0.72
N ALA A 167 15.78 2.30 0.06
CA ALA A 167 16.73 1.35 0.60
C ALA A 167 17.46 0.61 -0.52
N SER A 168 18.74 0.33 -0.32
CA SER A 168 19.51 -0.49 -1.25
C SER A 168 18.94 -1.91 -1.36
N LEU A 169 19.24 -2.60 -2.47
CA LEU A 169 18.92 -4.01 -2.63
C LEU A 169 19.43 -4.85 -1.45
N SER A 170 20.66 -4.61 -0.99
CA SER A 170 21.24 -5.33 0.16
C SER A 170 20.45 -5.14 1.46
N VAL A 171 19.93 -3.92 1.69
CA VAL A 171 19.08 -3.64 2.85
C VAL A 171 17.73 -4.32 2.70
N ILE A 172 17.13 -4.33 1.51
CA ILE A 172 15.85 -5.01 1.25
C ILE A 172 16.00 -6.53 1.43
N CYS A 173 17.03 -7.13 0.86
CA CYS A 173 17.30 -8.56 0.89
C CYS A 173 17.74 -9.09 2.26
N SER A 174 18.12 -8.22 3.20
CA SER A 174 18.40 -8.60 4.60
C SER A 174 17.18 -8.48 5.52
N ARG A 175 16.04 -7.96 5.03
CA ARG A 175 14.80 -7.88 5.83
C ARG A 175 14.19 -9.26 6.02
N ARG A 176 13.23 -9.33 6.94
CA ARG A 176 12.44 -10.53 7.21
C ARG A 176 11.02 -10.38 6.65
N GLY A 177 10.35 -11.51 6.43
CA GLY A 177 8.99 -11.56 5.94
C GLY A 177 8.82 -10.88 4.58
N MET A 178 7.72 -10.17 4.39
CA MET A 178 7.31 -9.65 3.07
C MET A 178 8.10 -8.43 2.59
N ALA A 179 9.00 -7.90 3.41
CA ALA A 179 9.89 -6.83 2.97
C ALA A 179 11.13 -7.37 2.25
N ASN A 180 11.28 -8.70 2.20
CA ASN A 180 12.33 -9.40 1.50
C ASN A 180 11.70 -10.18 0.32
N PRO A 181 12.11 -9.92 -0.92
CA PRO A 181 11.53 -10.60 -2.08
C PRO A 181 12.03 -12.04 -2.27
N GLY A 182 12.88 -12.54 -1.39
CA GLY A 182 13.47 -13.86 -1.46
C GLY A 182 14.79 -13.89 -2.24
N GLU A 183 15.56 -14.95 -2.04
CA GLU A 183 16.91 -15.08 -2.61
C GLU A 183 16.93 -14.96 -4.13
N GLU A 184 15.95 -15.56 -4.82
CA GLU A 184 15.87 -15.54 -6.28
C GLU A 184 15.80 -14.09 -6.81
N CYS A 185 14.87 -13.28 -6.31
CA CYS A 185 14.72 -11.88 -6.70
C CYS A 185 15.87 -10.99 -6.23
N CYS A 186 16.68 -11.44 -5.27
CA CYS A 186 17.85 -10.75 -4.76
C CYS A 186 19.13 -11.08 -5.55
N ARG A 187 19.13 -12.08 -6.43
CA ARG A 187 20.29 -12.41 -7.27
C ARG A 187 20.58 -11.28 -8.26
N ARG A 188 21.86 -11.08 -8.52
CA ARG A 188 22.33 -10.05 -9.45
C ARG A 188 21.83 -10.29 -10.87
N GLU A 189 21.69 -11.55 -11.29
CA GLU A 189 21.14 -11.87 -12.61
C GLU A 189 19.68 -11.40 -12.77
N LYS A 190 18.88 -11.47 -11.69
CA LYS A 190 17.46 -11.07 -11.70
C LYS A 190 17.27 -9.58 -11.49
N TYR A 191 18.06 -8.99 -10.59
CA TYR A 191 18.03 -7.55 -10.34
C TYR A 191 18.65 -6.74 -11.50
N GLY A 192 19.63 -7.33 -12.19
CA GLY A 192 20.42 -6.67 -13.22
C GLY A 192 21.46 -5.71 -12.65
N GLY A 193 21.89 -4.76 -13.48
CA GLY A 193 22.83 -3.70 -13.06
C GLY A 193 22.21 -2.76 -12.02
N GLY A 194 23.02 -2.29 -11.08
CA GLY A 194 22.65 -1.17 -10.21
C GLY A 194 22.39 0.11 -11.00
N CYS A 195 21.68 1.05 -10.40
CA CYS A 195 21.33 2.30 -11.06
C CYS A 195 22.26 3.43 -10.61
N LEU A 196 22.92 4.08 -11.58
CA LEU A 196 23.73 5.28 -11.31
C LEU A 196 22.84 6.46 -10.91
N PHE A 197 21.68 6.58 -11.55
CA PHE A 197 20.63 7.53 -11.22
C PHE A 197 19.29 6.81 -11.19
N GLY A 198 18.41 7.20 -10.26
CA GLY A 198 17.11 6.56 -10.07
C GLY A 198 17.15 5.30 -9.19
N TYR A 199 16.18 4.42 -9.34
CA TYR A 199 15.98 3.23 -8.52
C TYR A 199 15.20 2.15 -9.28
N LYS A 200 15.27 0.91 -8.79
CA LYS A 200 14.50 -0.21 -9.35
C LYS A 200 13.23 -0.48 -8.57
N ARG A 201 12.26 -1.05 -9.28
CA ARG A 201 10.89 -1.31 -8.83
C ARG A 201 10.56 -2.76 -9.16
N LEU A 202 10.15 -3.54 -8.16
CA LEU A 202 9.77 -4.94 -8.35
C LEU A 202 8.27 -5.01 -8.63
N TRP A 203 7.93 -5.51 -9.81
CA TRP A 203 6.56 -5.66 -10.27
C TRP A 203 6.21 -7.13 -10.38
N CYS A 204 5.07 -7.54 -9.81
CA CYS A 204 4.62 -8.93 -9.77
C CYS A 204 3.30 -9.12 -10.50
N TYR A 205 3.21 -10.24 -11.23
CA TYR A 205 2.07 -10.70 -12.02
C TYR A 205 1.11 -11.55 -11.18
#